data_AF-A0A959CD07-F1
#
_entry.id   AF-A0A959CD07-F1
#
_cell.length_a   1.000
_cell.length_b   1.000
_cell.length_c   1.000
_cell.angle_alpha   90.00
_cell.angle_beta   90.00
_cell.angle_gamma   90.00
#
_symmetry.space_group_name_H-M   'P 1'
#
loop_
_entity.id
_entity.type
_entity.pdbx_description
1 polymer ?
#
loop_
_entity_poly.entity_id
_entity_poly.type
_entity_poly.pdbx_seq_one_letter_code
_entity_poly.pdbx_strand_id
1 'polypeptide(L)' 'MHNHIKTLRFLCGEMTQQALAERVGVSRQTVIAIERNKYSPSLETAFRIARVF' A
#
# COMPACT_ATOMS: atom_id res chain seq x y z
N MET A 1 3.17 -3.06 -15.56
CA MET A 1 2.72 -2.04 -14.60
C MET A 1 3.81 -1.84 -13.56
N HIS A 2 4.25 -0.60 -13.35
CA HIS A 2 5.18 -0.30 -12.27
C HIS A 2 4.39 -0.03 -10.99
N ASN A 3 4.74 -0.73 -9.90
CA ASN A 3 4.17 -0.46 -8.59
C ASN A 3 5.03 0.59 -7.88
N HIS A 4 4.44 1.75 -7.60
CA HIS A 4 5.10 2.85 -6.90
C HIS A 4 4.76 2.93 -5.41
N ILE A 5 3.93 2.02 -4.89
CA ILE A 5 3.44 2.02 -3.50
C ILE A 5 4.61 2.00 -2.52
N LYS A 6 5.60 1.12 -2.76
CA LYS A 6 6.81 1.04 -1.93
C LYS A 6 7.53 2.38 -1.90
N THR A 7 7.75 3.00 -3.06
CA THR A 7 8.44 4.29 -3.17
C THR A 7 7.68 5.40 -2.47
N LEU A 8 6.37 5.54 -2.73
CA LEU A 8 5.51 6.52 -2.08
C LEU A 8 5.50 6.36 -0.56
N ARG A 9 5.46 5.11 -0.08
CA ARG A 9 5.54 4.79 1.34
C ARG A 9 6.85 5.25 1.97
N PHE A 10 7.99 5.09 1.30
CA PHE A 10 9.27 5.59 1.80
C PHE A 10 9.37 7.12 1.76
N LEU A 11 8.84 7.75 0.70
CA LEU A 11 8.78 9.22 0.60
C LEU A 11 7.88 9.85 1.67
N CYS A 12 6.87 9.11 2.15
CA CYS A 12 6.01 9.50 3.26
C CYS A 12 6.65 9.16 4.63
N GLY A 13 7.90 9.59 4.85
CA GLY A 13 8.60 9.48 6.13
C GLY A 13 8.95 8.04 6.54
N GLU A 14 9.41 7.22 5.60
CA GLU A 14 9.78 5.81 5.84
C GLU A 14 8.66 4.97 6.48
N MET A 15 7.40 5.32 6.17
CA MET A 15 6.22 4.66 6.72
C MET A 15 6.35 3.14 6.60
N THR A 16 6.07 2.38 7.66
CA THR A 16 6.19 0.91 7.58
C THR A 16 5.02 0.30 6.82
N GLN A 17 5.17 -0.92 6.31
CA GLN A 17 4.07 -1.66 5.68
C GLN A 17 2.87 -1.85 6.63
N GLN A 18 3.16 -2.06 7.92
CA GLN A 18 2.15 -2.16 8.98
C GLN A 18 1.36 -0.85 9.10
N ALA A 19 2.07 0.29 9.13
CA ALA A 19 1.44 1.60 9.25
C ALA A 19 0.61 1.99 8.02
N LEU A 20 0.99 1.55 6.81
CA LEU A 20 0.13 1.70 5.63
C LEU A 20 -1.10 0.80 5.72
N ALA A 21 -0.92 -0.45 6.17
CA ALA A 21 -2.00 -1.42 6.32
C ALA A 21 -3.09 -0.93 7.29
N GLU A 22 -2.68 -0.36 8.43
CA GLU A 22 -3.57 0.25 9.42
C GLU A 22 -4.37 1.43 8.84
N ARG A 23 -3.71 2.34 8.12
CA ARG A 23 -4.38 3.49 7.49
C ARG A 23 -5.38 3.08 6.39
N VAL A 24 -5.08 2.02 5.66
CA VAL A 24 -5.90 1.50 4.56
C VAL A 24 -7.00 0.55 5.07
N GLY A 25 -6.86 0.00 6.28
CA GLY A 25 -7.76 -0.99 6.85
C GLY A 25 -7.61 -2.37 6.23
N VAL A 26 -6.38 -2.79 5.91
CA VAL A 26 -6.06 -4.12 5.36
C VAL A 26 -4.99 -4.80 6.20
N SER A 27 -4.69 -6.07 5.91
CA SER A 27 -3.57 -6.75 6.57
C SER A 27 -2.22 -6.27 6.03
N ARG A 28 -1.17 -6.35 6.85
CA ARG A 28 0.21 -6.12 6.39
C ARG A 28 0.60 -7.05 5.24
N GLN A 29 0.10 -8.29 5.24
CA GLN A 29 0.36 -9.25 4.16
C GLN A 29 -0.24 -8.77 2.83
N THR A 30 -1.41 -8.13 2.86
CA THR A 30 -2.03 -7.52 1.68
C THR A 30 -1.12 -6.44 1.10
N VAL A 31 -0.58 -5.54 1.94
CA VAL A 31 0.37 -4.52 1.50
C VAL A 31 1.63 -5.14 0.89
N ILE A 32 2.19 -6.18 1.51
CA ILE A 32 3.35 -6.92 0.97
C ILE A 32 3.03 -7.51 -0.41
N ALA A 33 1.87 -8.13 -0.57
CA ALA A 33 1.46 -8.74 -1.83
C ALA A 33 1.27 -7.68 -2.93
N ILE A 34 0.70 -6.53 -2.58
CA ILE A 34 0.58 -5.37 -3.48
C ILE A 34 1.97 -4.90 -3.90
N GLU A 35 2.86 -4.55 -2.95
CA GLU A 35 4.21 -4.06 -3.25
C GLU A 35 5.05 -5.03 -4.11
N ARG A 36 4.80 -6.34 -3.99
CA ARG A 36 5.46 -7.38 -4.79
C ARG A 36 4.76 -7.70 -6.10
N ASN A 37 3.72 -6.95 -6.49
CA ASN A 37 2.87 -7.21 -7.66
C ASN A 37 2.25 -8.62 -7.68
N LYS A 38 2.09 -9.25 -6.53
CA LYS A 38 1.45 -10.57 -6.39
C LYS A 38 -0.05 -10.47 -6.20
N TYR A 39 -0.57 -9.29 -5.93
CA TYR A 39 -1.98 -9.02 -5.73
C TYR A 39 -2.32 -7.62 -6.26
N SER A 40 -3.33 -7.56 -7.12
CA SER A 40 -3.94 -6.29 -7.52
C SER A 40 -5.00 -5.92 -6.48
N PRO A 41 -4.93 -4.72 -5.86
CA PRO A 41 -5.94 -4.29 -4.90
C PRO A 41 -7.32 -4.18 -5.55
N SER A 42 -8.39 -4.35 -4.77
CA SER A 42 -9.74 -3.96 -5.20
C SER A 42 -9.79 -2.46 -5.48
N LEU A 43 -10.77 -2.01 -6.27
CA LEU A 43 -10.97 -0.58 -6.56
C LEU A 43 -11.06 0.25 -5.27
N GLU A 44 -11.81 -0.24 -4.29
CA GLU A 44 -11.93 0.39 -2.97
C GLU A 44 -10.58 0.49 -2.26
N THR A 45 -9.79 -0.59 -2.22
CA THR A 45 -8.48 -0.60 -1.59
C THR A 45 -7.51 0.34 -2.30
N ALA A 46 -7.56 0.41 -3.64
CA ALA A 46 -6.75 1.32 -4.43
C ALA A 46 -7.08 2.79 -4.10
N PHE A 47 -8.36 3.15 -3.99
CA PHE A 47 -8.77 4.49 -3.56
C PHE A 47 -8.36 4.81 -2.13
N ARG A 48 -8.46 3.84 -1.20
CA ARG A 48 -7.98 4.04 0.18
C ARG A 48 -6.49 4.31 0.22
N ILE A 49 -5.68 3.53 -0.52
CA ILE A 49 -4.24 3.76 -0.61
C ILE A 49 -3.94 5.14 -1.23
N ALA A 50 -4.65 5.52 -2.29
CA ALA A 50 -4.50 6.81 -2.94
C ALA A 50 -4.92 8.00 -2.06
N ARG A 51 -5.63 7.79 -0.95
CA ARG A 51 -5.94 8.83 0.05
C ARG A 51 -4.89 8.92 1.16
N VAL A 52 -4.03 7.91 1.30
CA VAL A 52 -2.94 7.91 2.30
C VAL A 52 -1.73 8.70 1.80
N PHE A 53 -1.53 8.75 0.49
CA PHE A 53 -0.49 9.51 -0.19
C PHE A 53 -1.08 10.74 -0.88
#